data_AF-A0A3Q2DEA2-F1
#
_entry.id   AF-A0A3Q2DEA2-F1
#
_cell.length_a   1.000
_cell.length_b   1.000
_cell.length_c   1.000
_cell.angle_alpha   90.00
_cell.angle_beta   90.00
_cell.angle_gamma   90.00
#
_symmetry.space_group_name_H-M   'P 1'
#
loop_
_entity.id
_entity.type
_entity.pdbx_description
1 polymer ?
#
loop_
_entity_poly.entity_id
_entity_poly.type
_entity_poly.pdbx_seq_one_letter_code
_entity_poly.pdbx_strand_id
1 'polypeptide(L)'
;MGSQIIFFVLLSIFLQTRNIAQKYHLIREEKTWQEAQSYCREKHTDLISGMKQLQDGELEEVMNSADGKTYFGLFRDTWRWSDGSSFSFRHWNKWSINEGPNSGRCAVAGIDDEGRWKTDSCDQKKPFICYNAS
;
A
#
# COMPACT_ATOMS: atom_id res chain seq x y z
N MET A 1 -14.76 35.03 35.18
CA MET A 1 -15.07 34.97 33.73
C MET A 1 -13.90 34.51 32.86
N GLY A 2 -12.63 34.85 33.15
CA GLY A 2 -11.48 34.43 32.32
C GLY A 2 -11.14 32.93 32.32
N SER A 3 -11.40 32.20 33.41
CA SER A 3 -11.06 30.77 33.51
C SER A 3 -11.95 29.84 32.67
N GLN A 4 -13.23 30.18 32.50
CA GLN A 4 -14.14 29.40 31.65
C GLN A 4 -13.78 29.50 30.17
N ILE A 5 -13.34 30.69 29.72
CA ILE A 5 -12.92 30.91 28.32
C ILE A 5 -11.71 30.02 27.99
N ILE A 6 -10.74 29.94 28.91
CA ILE A 6 -9.55 29.07 28.75
C ILE A 6 -9.97 27.60 28.67
N PHE A 7 -10.92 27.17 29.52
CA PHE A 7 -11.41 25.79 29.51
C PHE A 7 -12.11 25.43 28.20
N PHE A 8 -12.96 26.32 27.66
CA PHE A 8 -13.63 26.12 26.37
C PHE A 8 -12.63 26.12 25.20
N VAL A 9 -11.60 26.96 25.23
CA VAL A 9 -10.54 26.98 24.21
C VAL A 9 -9.73 25.67 24.26
N LEU A 10 -9.35 25.21 25.46
CA LEU A 10 -8.65 23.93 25.63
C LEU A 10 -9.54 22.76 25.17
N LEU A 11 -10.81 22.71 25.59
CA LEU A 11 -11.76 21.69 25.16
C LEU A 11 -11.93 21.69 23.62
N SER A 12 -11.95 22.86 23.00
CA SER A 12 -12.03 23.00 21.54
C SER A 12 -10.75 22.53 20.84
N ILE A 13 -9.57 22.78 21.41
CA ILE A 13 -8.27 22.26 20.91
C ILE A 13 -8.20 20.73 21.09
N PHE A 14 -8.71 20.19 22.21
CA PHE A 14 -8.83 18.75 22.46
C PHE A 14 -9.88 18.08 21.56
N LEU A 15 -10.93 18.80 21.15
CA LEU A 15 -11.91 18.35 20.14
C LEU A 15 -11.41 18.57 18.70
N GLN A 16 -10.38 19.42 18.50
CA GLN A 16 -9.71 19.69 17.23
C GLN A 16 -8.42 18.90 17.03
N THR A 17 -8.12 17.90 17.88
CA THR A 17 -7.31 16.78 17.41
C THR A 17 -8.16 16.06 16.36
N ARG A 18 -8.09 16.56 15.12
CA ARG A 18 -8.57 15.82 13.95
C ARG A 18 -8.00 14.42 14.13
N ASN A 19 -8.86 13.45 14.38
CA ASN A 19 -8.54 12.07 14.10
C ASN A 19 -8.40 12.03 12.58
N ILE A 20 -7.24 12.45 12.08
CA ILE A 20 -6.88 12.27 10.68
C ILE A 20 -6.73 10.76 10.61
N ALA A 21 -7.78 10.10 10.15
CA ALA A 21 -7.73 8.67 9.93
C ALA A 21 -6.55 8.43 8.98
N GLN A 22 -5.53 7.73 9.49
CA GLN A 22 -4.33 7.47 8.71
C GLN A 22 -4.73 6.77 7.41
N LYS A 23 -4.17 7.22 6.29
CA LYS A 23 -4.55 6.73 4.97
C LYS A 23 -3.90 5.39 4.64
N TYR A 24 -2.67 5.20 5.10
CA TYR A 24 -1.87 4.00 4.86
C TYR A 24 -1.44 3.35 6.18
N HIS A 25 -1.55 2.02 6.26
CA HIS A 25 -1.32 1.25 7.46
C HIS A 25 -0.29 0.17 7.18
N LEU A 26 0.92 0.30 7.74
CA LEU A 26 1.92 -0.76 7.69
C LEU A 26 1.57 -1.86 8.69
N ILE A 27 1.33 -3.06 8.17
CA ILE A 27 1.12 -4.25 8.97
C ILE A 27 2.40 -5.07 8.97
N ARG A 28 3.01 -5.22 10.14
CA ARG A 28 4.29 -5.93 10.33
C ARG A 28 4.16 -7.45 10.39
N GLU A 29 2.93 -7.97 10.44
CA GLU A 29 2.67 -9.40 10.36
C GLU A 29 3.08 -9.96 9.00
N GLU A 30 3.66 -11.16 8.97
CA GLU A 30 4.05 -11.82 7.74
C GLU A 30 2.95 -12.76 7.26
N LYS A 31 2.30 -12.39 6.15
CA LYS A 31 1.20 -13.12 5.54
C LYS A 31 1.48 -13.38 4.06
N THR A 32 0.91 -14.43 3.49
CA THR A 32 0.90 -14.61 2.03
C THR A 32 0.09 -13.48 1.38
N TRP A 33 0.24 -13.28 0.07
CA TRP A 33 -0.47 -12.18 -0.62
C TRP A 33 -2.00 -12.26 -0.42
N GLN A 34 -2.57 -13.45 -0.51
CA GLN A 34 -4.02 -13.65 -0.37
C GLN A 34 -4.50 -13.41 1.07
N GLU A 35 -3.73 -13.85 2.06
CA GLU A 35 -4.00 -13.59 3.49
C GLU A 35 -3.89 -12.09 3.81
N ALA A 36 -2.87 -11.42 3.27
CA ALA A 36 -2.67 -9.98 3.42
C ALA A 36 -3.82 -9.17 2.81
N GLN A 37 -4.25 -9.52 1.59
CA GLN A 37 -5.41 -8.90 0.95
C GLN A 37 -6.68 -9.08 1.78
N SER A 38 -6.92 -10.31 2.25
CA SER A 38 -8.09 -10.62 3.07
C SER A 38 -8.09 -9.79 4.36
N TYR A 39 -6.94 -9.68 5.02
CA TYR A 39 -6.77 -8.84 6.20
C TYR A 39 -7.12 -7.37 5.90
N CYS A 40 -6.56 -6.80 4.83
CA CYS A 40 -6.82 -5.40 4.50
C CYS A 40 -8.29 -5.15 4.17
N ARG A 41 -8.99 -6.08 3.53
CA ARG A 41 -10.43 -5.94 3.25
C ARG A 41 -11.32 -6.13 4.47
N GLU A 42 -10.85 -6.85 5.49
CA GLU A 42 -11.57 -7.01 6.75
C GLU A 42 -11.42 -5.78 7.66
N LYS A 43 -10.24 -5.14 7.68
CA LYS A 43 -9.90 -4.06 8.62
C LYS A 43 -9.83 -2.66 8.02
N HIS A 44 -9.65 -2.58 6.70
CA HIS A 44 -9.37 -1.36 5.94
C HIS A 44 -10.13 -1.41 4.60
N THR A 45 -9.67 -0.70 3.56
CA THR A 45 -10.23 -0.83 2.21
C THR A 45 -9.60 -2.00 1.45
N ASP A 46 -8.29 -1.96 1.21
CA ASP A 46 -7.56 -3.05 0.52
C ASP A 46 -6.03 -2.87 0.65
N LEU A 47 -5.23 -3.74 0.05
CA LEU A 47 -3.80 -3.54 -0.16
C LEU A 47 -3.53 -2.30 -1.01
N ILE A 48 -2.40 -1.63 -0.80
CA ILE A 48 -1.97 -0.53 -1.68
C ILE A 48 -1.99 -0.93 -3.15
N SER A 49 -2.45 -0.03 -4.00
CA SER A 49 -2.74 -0.27 -5.40
C SER A 49 -2.45 0.96 -6.25
N GLY A 50 -1.87 0.72 -7.42
CA GLY A 50 -1.71 1.74 -8.46
C GLY A 50 -0.64 2.80 -8.18
N MET A 51 -0.33 3.57 -9.23
CA MET A 51 0.75 4.55 -9.20
C MET A 51 0.46 5.79 -8.35
N LYS A 52 -0.81 6.21 -8.26
CA LYS A 52 -1.19 7.41 -7.51
C LYS A 52 -0.86 7.27 -6.03
N GLN A 53 -1.02 6.08 -5.46
CA GLN A 53 -0.68 5.81 -4.07
C GLN A 53 0.83 5.74 -3.86
N LEU A 54 1.59 5.14 -4.79
CA LEU A 54 3.06 5.14 -4.74
C LEU A 54 3.70 6.53 -4.85
N GLN A 55 2.98 7.51 -5.40
CA GLN A 55 3.41 8.91 -5.49
C GLN A 55 2.88 9.76 -4.31
N ASP A 56 2.20 9.14 -3.34
CA ASP A 56 1.68 9.82 -2.17
C ASP A 56 2.75 9.90 -1.08
N GLY A 57 3.07 11.11 -0.62
CA GLY A 57 4.09 11.35 0.39
C GLY A 57 3.80 10.65 1.72
N GLU A 58 2.51 10.47 2.09
CA GLU A 58 2.16 9.73 3.31
C GLU A 58 2.52 8.24 3.18
N LEU A 59 2.41 7.66 1.99
CA LEU A 59 2.85 6.28 1.76
C LEU A 59 4.37 6.17 1.79
N GLU A 60 5.08 7.17 1.25
CA GLU A 60 6.55 7.23 1.28
C GLU A 60 7.07 7.22 2.72
N GLU A 61 6.47 8.01 3.62
CA GLU A 61 6.80 8.01 5.05
C GLU A 61 6.57 6.62 5.69
N VAL A 62 5.44 5.98 5.38
CA VAL A 62 5.12 4.64 5.88
C VAL A 62 6.13 3.61 5.36
N MET A 63 6.49 3.67 4.08
CA MET A 63 7.49 2.77 3.49
C MET A 63 8.88 2.99 4.09
N ASN A 64 9.30 4.24 4.32
CA ASN A 64 10.59 4.55 4.94
C ASN A 64 10.71 4.05 6.38
N SER A 65 9.59 3.92 7.10
CA SER A 65 9.56 3.38 8.47
C SER A 65 9.73 1.86 8.57
N ALA A 66 9.83 1.18 7.44
CA ALA A 66 9.53 -0.25 7.35
C ALA A 66 10.77 -1.14 7.14
N ASP A 67 11.94 -0.63 7.56
CA ASP A 67 13.22 -1.35 7.71
C ASP A 67 13.73 -2.03 6.43
N GLY A 68 13.49 -1.43 5.25
CA GLY A 68 13.97 -1.97 3.97
C GLY A 68 13.24 -3.22 3.47
N LYS A 69 12.08 -3.56 4.05
CA LYS A 69 11.30 -4.72 3.62
C LYS A 69 10.52 -4.44 2.32
N THR A 70 10.06 -5.52 1.69
CA THR A 70 9.13 -5.47 0.55
C THR A 70 7.71 -5.73 1.04
N TYR A 71 6.74 -5.06 0.42
CA TYR A 71 5.31 -5.14 0.80
C TYR A 71 4.46 -5.56 -0.37
N PHE A 72 3.37 -6.28 -0.07
CA PHE A 72 2.39 -6.63 -1.09
C PHE A 72 1.57 -5.44 -1.56
N GLY A 73 1.33 -5.39 -2.87
CA GLY A 73 0.32 -4.53 -3.49
C GLY A 73 -0.80 -5.35 -4.11
N LEU A 74 -1.97 -4.71 -4.28
CA LEU A 74 -3.20 -5.34 -4.76
C LEU A 74 -3.14 -5.87 -6.20
N PHE A 75 -2.18 -5.40 -7.00
CA PHE A 75 -2.24 -5.59 -8.44
C PHE A 75 -1.79 -7.00 -8.87
N ARG A 76 -2.69 -7.77 -9.47
CA ARG A 76 -2.36 -8.98 -10.25
C ARG A 76 -2.78 -8.70 -11.69
N ASP A 77 -1.82 -8.50 -12.58
CA ASP A 77 -2.14 -8.22 -13.97
C ASP A 77 -2.60 -9.48 -14.69
N THR A 78 -3.70 -9.37 -15.41
CA THR A 78 -4.20 -10.42 -16.30
C THR A 78 -4.37 -9.93 -17.74
N TRP A 79 -4.14 -8.64 -18.00
CA TRP A 79 -4.31 -8.05 -19.32
C TRP A 79 -3.03 -8.17 -20.12
N ARG A 80 -3.17 -8.61 -21.38
CA ARG A 80 -2.10 -8.71 -22.38
C ARG A 80 -2.47 -7.87 -23.58
N TRP A 81 -1.48 -7.27 -24.23
CA TRP A 81 -1.70 -6.61 -25.51
C TRP A 81 -2.11 -7.63 -26.57
N SER A 82 -2.91 -7.20 -27.55
CA SER A 82 -3.37 -8.05 -28.66
C SER A 82 -2.22 -8.53 -29.56
N ASP A 83 -1.07 -7.85 -29.52
CA ASP A 83 0.17 -8.24 -30.20
C ASP A 83 0.90 -9.39 -29.48
N GLY A 84 0.36 -9.87 -28.35
CA GLY A 84 0.92 -10.95 -27.56
C GLY A 84 2.01 -10.52 -26.58
N SER A 85 2.37 -9.23 -26.53
CA SER A 85 3.31 -8.74 -25.53
C SER A 85 2.68 -8.72 -24.13
N SER A 86 3.48 -9.04 -23.12
CA SER A 86 3.06 -9.12 -21.71
C SER A 86 3.00 -7.77 -21.01
N PHE A 87 3.31 -6.67 -21.72
CA PHE A 87 3.30 -5.35 -21.11
C PHE A 87 1.85 -4.94 -20.87
N SER A 88 1.51 -4.41 -19.71
CA SER A 88 0.40 -3.46 -19.59
C SER A 88 1.02 -2.11 -19.35
N PHE A 89 0.35 -1.02 -19.73
CA PHE A 89 0.87 0.33 -19.50
C PHE A 89 0.88 0.66 -17.99
N ARG A 90 1.90 0.18 -17.29
CA ARG A 90 2.21 0.43 -15.88
C ARG A 90 3.73 0.52 -15.72
N HIS A 91 4.17 1.31 -14.74
CA HIS A 91 5.58 1.61 -14.49
C HIS A 91 6.27 0.45 -13.75
N TRP A 92 6.22 -0.73 -14.34
CA TRP A 92 6.87 -1.94 -13.87
C TRP A 92 8.39 -1.83 -13.99
N ASN A 93 9.12 -2.48 -13.08
CA ASN A 93 10.55 -2.69 -13.31
C ASN A 93 10.72 -3.60 -14.54
N LYS A 94 11.62 -3.22 -15.46
CA LYS A 94 11.87 -3.87 -16.77
C LYS A 94 12.11 -5.39 -16.67
N TRP A 95 12.51 -5.90 -15.51
CA TRP A 95 12.77 -7.32 -15.25
C TRP A 95 11.54 -8.14 -14.77
N SER A 96 10.39 -7.50 -14.51
CA SER A 96 9.33 -8.10 -13.67
C SER A 96 8.16 -8.80 -14.40
N ILE A 97 8.08 -8.77 -15.74
CA ILE A 97 6.85 -9.10 -16.49
C ILE A 97 7.01 -10.19 -17.58
N ASN A 98 8.08 -10.99 -17.57
CA ASN A 98 8.26 -12.01 -18.60
C ASN A 98 7.40 -13.27 -18.42
N GLU A 99 6.33 -13.24 -17.62
CA GLU A 99 5.63 -14.48 -17.24
C GLU A 99 4.13 -14.38 -17.41
N GLY A 100 3.57 -15.44 -18.02
CA GLY A 100 2.17 -15.52 -18.39
C GLY A 100 1.19 -15.56 -17.22
N PRO A 101 -0.12 -15.61 -17.51
CA PRO A 101 -1.14 -15.75 -16.47
C PRO A 101 -0.86 -17.00 -15.62
N ASN A 102 -0.97 -16.86 -14.29
CA ASN A 102 -0.82 -17.93 -13.30
C ASN A 102 0.62 -18.35 -12.93
N SER A 103 1.60 -17.45 -13.07
CA SER A 103 2.99 -17.66 -12.63
C SER A 103 3.19 -17.82 -11.11
N GLY A 104 2.13 -17.73 -10.30
CA GLY A 104 2.24 -17.71 -8.83
C GLY A 104 2.95 -16.45 -8.32
N ARG A 105 3.06 -15.40 -9.15
CA ARG A 105 3.69 -14.12 -8.78
C ARG A 105 2.64 -13.03 -8.54
N CYS A 106 2.91 -12.19 -7.55
CA CYS A 106 2.07 -11.10 -7.07
C CYS A 106 2.86 -9.79 -7.06
N ALA A 107 2.16 -8.65 -7.20
CA ALA A 107 2.83 -7.36 -7.14
C ALA A 107 3.39 -7.08 -5.74
N VAL A 108 4.61 -6.57 -5.72
CA VAL A 108 5.28 -6.07 -4.53
C VAL A 108 5.86 -4.68 -4.79
N ALA A 109 5.83 -3.85 -3.77
CA ALA A 109 6.52 -2.56 -3.73
C ALA A 109 7.64 -2.62 -2.70
N GLY A 110 8.79 -2.01 -3.03
CA GLY A 110 9.94 -1.85 -2.13
C GLY A 110 10.44 -0.41 -2.17
N ILE A 111 11.16 0.00 -1.12
CA ILE A 111 11.72 1.36 -0.97
C ILE A 111 12.71 1.69 -2.09
N ASP A 112 13.50 0.70 -2.52
CA ASP A 112 14.66 0.92 -3.39
C ASP A 112 14.33 1.03 -4.89
N ASP A 113 13.05 1.07 -5.26
CA ASP A 113 12.61 0.84 -6.64
C ASP A 113 12.15 2.07 -7.41
N GLU A 114 12.43 3.27 -6.92
CA GLU A 114 12.01 4.54 -7.58
C GLU A 114 10.48 4.59 -7.82
N GLY A 115 9.69 3.97 -6.93
CA GLY A 115 8.24 3.88 -7.10
C GLY A 115 7.78 2.91 -8.20
N ARG A 116 8.60 1.93 -8.58
CA ARG A 116 8.25 0.88 -9.55
C ARG A 116 7.71 -0.36 -8.85
N TRP A 117 6.63 -0.92 -9.40
CA TRP A 117 6.16 -2.24 -9.00
C TRP A 117 7.14 -3.33 -9.47
N LYS A 118 7.31 -4.36 -8.66
CA LYS A 118 7.95 -5.63 -9.00
C LYS A 118 6.96 -6.77 -8.83
N THR A 119 7.34 -7.96 -9.30
CA THR A 119 6.61 -9.20 -9.01
C THR A 119 7.47 -10.08 -8.11
N ASP A 120 6.85 -10.74 -7.14
CA ASP A 120 7.47 -11.76 -6.29
C ASP A 120 6.49 -12.93 -6.06
N SER A 121 6.95 -14.05 -5.51
CA SER A 121 6.06 -15.19 -5.21
C SER A 121 4.93 -14.77 -4.27
N CYS A 122 3.69 -15.12 -4.63
CA CYS A 122 2.49 -14.88 -3.83
C CYS A 122 2.49 -15.66 -2.51
N ASP A 123 3.22 -16.79 -2.46
CA ASP A 123 3.28 -17.70 -1.31
C ASP A 123 4.32 -17.28 -0.28
N GLN A 124 5.21 -16.35 -0.64
CA GLN A 124 6.11 -15.76 0.35
C GLN A 124 5.32 -14.96 1.37
N LYS A 125 5.71 -15.10 2.64
CA LYS A 125 5.13 -14.30 3.71
C LYS A 125 5.91 -13.00 3.85
N LYS A 126 5.21 -11.88 3.82
CA LYS A 126 5.81 -10.54 3.91
C LYS A 126 4.91 -9.63 4.74
N PRO A 127 5.47 -8.54 5.32
CA PRO A 127 4.65 -7.42 5.75
C PRO A 127 3.89 -6.82 4.57
N PHE A 128 2.85 -6.06 4.85
CA PHE A 128 1.99 -5.50 3.82
C PHE A 128 1.42 -4.15 4.25
N ILE A 129 1.00 -3.35 3.27
CA ILE A 129 0.46 -2.02 3.53
C ILE A 129 -1.00 -2.01 3.06
N CYS A 130 -1.91 -1.72 3.99
CA CYS A 130 -3.31 -1.48 3.68
C CYS A 130 -3.54 0.01 3.45
N TYR A 131 -4.56 0.36 2.68
CA TYR A 131 -5.05 1.74 2.58
C TYR A 131 -6.53 1.83 2.97
N ASN A 132 -6.93 3.04 3.39
CA ASN A 132 -8.32 3.43 3.51
C ASN A 132 -8.70 4.36 2.34
N ALA A 133 -9.83 4.10 1.69
CA ALA A 133 -10.42 5.04 0.74
C ALA A 133 -10.78 6.33 1.47
N SER A 134 -10.30 7.46 0.94
CA SER A 134 -10.63 8.81 1.39
C SER A 134 -12.01 9.25 0.89
#